data_AF-A0A7K3UGC0-F1
#
_entry.id   AF-A0A7K3UGC0-F1
#
_cell.length_a   1.000
_cell.length_b   1.000
_cell.length_c   1.000
_cell.angle_alpha   90.00
_cell.angle_beta   90.00
_cell.angle_gamma   90.00
#
_symmetry.space_group_name_H-M   'P 1'
#
loop_
_entity.id
_entity.type
_entity.pdbx_description
1 polymer ?
#
loop_
_entity_poly.entity_id
_entity_poly.type
_entity_poly.pdbx_seq_one_letter_code
_entity_poly.pdbx_strand_id
1 'polypeptide(L)'
;MSDYSELDKKQDVHILHSMGYAQELERRMSSFSNFAVSFSIICILSGGINSLAQATAGAGGAAIGIGWPVGCFISLVFAIGMAQISSAYPTAGGLYHWSSILGNRFTGWVTAWFNLLGLVTVLGAINVGTYYFFMGSFGTSYFGLTDTTAVRIIFLVVITGAQALVNHMGIGLTAKLTDFSGYLIFATAIALSAVCLIAAPSYEIGRLFTFANYSGEVGGNVWPATSGTWVFLLGLLLPIYTITGYDASAHTSEETVKAAESVPRGMVASVLWSALFGYIMLCAFVLMLPNMDDAAKQGWNVFFWAMDSQVNPVIKDILYFAILVSQWLCGLATVTSVSRMIFAFSRDGGLPASKALAKVSPKYRTPVAAIWTGSILSVLFVWFTSLDFMKFGDTPVYTIVVSCTVIFLFFSFAIPITLGLFAWGTSKWDKMGPWNLGEGVFKLFAVLTVIAMILIFILGIQPPNGTALYVTVGFLLLTAIVWFGFESRRFKGPPIGAEVAKRQAEIAAAEAAVGESGEH
;
A
#
# COMPACT_ATOMS: atom_id res chain seq x y z
N MET A 1 -1.82 -11.38 -25.23
CA MET A 1 -0.34 -11.30 -25.31
C MET A 1 0.15 -11.06 -26.76
N SER A 2 -0.61 -10.37 -27.62
CA SER A 2 -0.24 -10.16 -29.04
C SER A 2 0.79 -9.04 -29.29
N ASP A 3 1.07 -8.19 -28.29
CA ASP A 3 1.89 -6.96 -28.44
C ASP A 3 3.28 -7.04 -27.77
N TYR A 4 3.76 -8.24 -27.44
CA TYR A 4 5.10 -8.43 -26.86
C TYR A 4 6.02 -9.10 -27.87
N SER A 5 6.75 -8.28 -28.62
CA SER A 5 7.66 -8.74 -29.67
C SER A 5 8.96 -9.33 -29.09
N GLU A 6 9.69 -10.08 -29.91
CA GLU A 6 11.04 -10.55 -29.56
C GLU A 6 12.03 -9.40 -29.34
N LEU A 7 11.80 -8.24 -29.98
CA LEU A 7 12.60 -7.03 -29.73
C LEU A 7 12.33 -6.47 -28.34
N ASP A 8 11.05 -6.41 -27.94
CA ASP A 8 10.66 -5.96 -26.60
C ASP A 8 11.30 -6.85 -25.54
N LYS A 9 11.26 -8.18 -25.72
CA LYS A 9 11.93 -9.15 -24.83
C LYS A 9 13.42 -8.87 -24.67
N LYS A 10 14.13 -8.71 -25.79
CA LYS A 10 15.58 -8.45 -25.78
C LYS A 10 15.90 -7.13 -25.10
N GLN A 11 15.11 -6.08 -25.34
CA GLN A 11 15.31 -4.77 -24.72
C GLN A 11 15.07 -4.84 -23.21
N ASP A 12 14.01 -5.51 -22.78
CA ASP A 12 13.64 -5.71 -21.38
C ASP A 12 14.71 -6.51 -20.61
N VAL A 13 15.26 -7.58 -21.22
CA VAL A 13 16.38 -8.37 -20.66
C VAL A 13 17.67 -7.54 -20.63
N HIS A 14 17.98 -6.83 -21.71
CA HIS A 14 19.16 -5.97 -21.78
C HIS A 14 19.16 -4.89 -20.70
N ILE A 15 18.00 -4.25 -20.46
CA ILE A 15 17.82 -3.26 -19.39
C ILE A 15 18.11 -3.90 -18.02
N LEU A 16 17.56 -5.09 -17.75
CA LEU A 16 17.78 -5.80 -16.48
C LEU A 16 19.26 -6.21 -16.28
N HIS A 17 19.88 -6.74 -17.33
CA HIS A 17 21.30 -7.11 -17.34
C HIS A 17 22.21 -5.91 -17.14
N SER A 18 21.87 -4.77 -17.73
CA SER A 18 22.62 -3.52 -17.55
C SER A 18 22.60 -2.99 -16.11
N MET A 19 21.65 -3.47 -15.31
CA MET A 19 21.51 -3.16 -13.88
C MET A 19 22.07 -4.27 -12.97
N GLY A 20 22.67 -5.32 -13.55
CA GLY A 20 23.32 -6.40 -12.79
C GLY A 20 22.38 -7.45 -12.21
N TYR A 21 21.18 -7.59 -12.80
CA TYR A 21 20.21 -8.61 -12.40
C TYR A 21 19.98 -9.62 -13.52
N ALA A 22 19.80 -10.88 -13.11
CA ALA A 22 19.42 -11.98 -13.98
C ALA A 22 17.91 -12.03 -14.17
N GLN A 23 17.45 -12.50 -15.33
CA GLN A 23 16.04 -12.77 -15.58
C GLN A 23 15.63 -14.11 -14.93
N GLU A 24 15.49 -14.12 -13.60
CA GLU A 24 15.10 -15.32 -12.84
C GLU A 24 13.57 -15.53 -12.81
N LEU A 25 12.82 -14.44 -12.89
CA LEU A 25 11.35 -14.44 -12.85
C LEU A 25 10.77 -14.45 -14.27
N GLU A 26 9.65 -15.13 -14.45
CA GLU A 26 9.02 -15.24 -15.77
C GLU A 26 8.13 -14.02 -16.06
N ARG A 27 8.38 -13.33 -17.18
CA ARG A 27 7.57 -12.17 -17.61
C ARG A 27 6.21 -12.61 -18.15
N ARG A 28 5.23 -12.74 -17.26
CA ARG A 28 3.84 -13.12 -17.60
C ARG A 28 2.82 -12.01 -17.34
N MET A 29 3.19 -10.94 -16.64
CA MET A 29 2.26 -9.88 -16.29
C MET A 29 2.08 -8.86 -17.41
N SER A 30 0.83 -8.64 -17.80
CA SER A 30 0.45 -7.58 -18.74
C SER A 30 0.50 -6.20 -18.07
N SER A 31 0.48 -5.12 -18.86
CA SER A 31 0.37 -3.76 -18.33
C SER A 31 -0.92 -3.56 -17.51
N PHE A 32 -2.03 -4.21 -17.90
CA PHE A 32 -3.27 -4.21 -17.11
C PHE A 32 -3.09 -4.94 -15.79
N SER A 33 -2.42 -6.10 -15.79
CA SER A 33 -2.17 -6.86 -14.56
C SER A 33 -1.25 -6.10 -13.60
N ASN A 34 -0.26 -5.36 -14.12
CA ASN A 34 0.57 -4.49 -13.30
C ASN A 34 -0.25 -3.34 -12.67
N PHE A 35 -1.12 -2.69 -13.45
CA PHE A 35 -2.08 -1.71 -12.93
C PHE A 35 -3.02 -2.33 -11.88
N ALA A 36 -3.56 -3.52 -12.15
CA ALA A 36 -4.51 -4.20 -11.30
C ALA A 36 -3.90 -4.55 -9.95
N VAL A 37 -2.62 -4.94 -9.87
CA VAL A 37 -1.93 -5.18 -8.59
C VAL A 37 -1.92 -3.94 -7.71
N SER A 38 -1.49 -2.79 -8.24
CA SER A 38 -1.48 -1.53 -7.48
C SER A 38 -2.89 -1.07 -7.11
N PHE A 39 -3.83 -1.17 -8.05
CA PHE A 39 -5.23 -0.81 -7.82
C PHE A 39 -5.90 -1.70 -6.76
N SER A 40 -5.61 -3.00 -6.77
CA SER A 40 -6.12 -3.95 -5.78
C SER A 40 -5.57 -3.71 -4.38
N ILE A 41 -4.36 -3.15 -4.23
CA ILE A 41 -3.84 -2.80 -2.90
C ILE A 41 -4.42 -1.48 -2.40
N ILE A 42 -4.59 -0.49 -3.28
CA ILE A 42 -5.26 0.78 -2.94
C ILE A 42 -6.68 0.52 -2.41
N CYS A 43 -7.41 -0.43 -3.01
CA CYS A 43 -8.74 -0.90 -2.60
C CYS A 43 -9.58 0.13 -1.82
N ILE A 44 -10.27 1.00 -2.54
CA ILE A 44 -11.15 2.03 -1.97
C ILE A 44 -12.23 1.45 -1.03
N LEU A 45 -12.62 0.19 -1.24
CA LEU A 45 -13.59 -0.53 -0.40
C LEU A 45 -12.99 -1.00 0.94
N SER A 46 -11.67 -1.08 1.04
CA SER A 46 -10.97 -1.34 2.32
C SER A 46 -10.66 -0.02 3.01
N GLY A 47 -9.75 0.79 2.47
CA GLY A 47 -9.32 2.03 3.12
C GLY A 47 -10.46 3.03 3.29
N GLY A 48 -11.24 3.25 2.23
CA GLY A 48 -12.30 4.26 2.21
C GLY A 48 -13.42 3.97 3.21
N ILE A 49 -13.76 2.70 3.40
CA ILE A 49 -14.82 2.26 4.32
C ILE A 49 -14.29 2.14 5.75
N ASN A 50 -13.17 1.44 5.94
CA ASN A 50 -12.65 1.14 7.27
C ASN A 50 -12.13 2.41 7.98
N SER A 51 -11.68 3.42 7.25
CA SER A 51 -11.21 4.70 7.80
C SER A 51 -12.27 5.81 7.79
N LEU A 52 -13.52 5.53 7.43
CA LEU A 52 -14.56 6.54 7.19
C LEU A 52 -14.86 7.43 8.41
N ALA A 53 -14.69 6.87 9.61
CA ALA A 53 -14.82 7.59 10.88
C ALA A 53 -13.84 8.77 10.98
N GLN A 54 -12.64 8.63 10.43
CA GLN A 54 -11.61 9.69 10.48
C GLN A 54 -12.08 10.97 9.78
N ALA A 55 -12.89 10.84 8.72
CA ALA A 55 -13.44 11.98 7.98
C ALA A 55 -14.77 12.45 8.58
N THR A 56 -15.71 11.53 8.80
CA THR A 56 -17.07 11.85 9.29
C THR A 56 -17.05 12.42 10.71
N ALA A 57 -16.30 11.83 11.64
CA ALA A 57 -16.08 12.39 12.98
C ALA A 57 -15.00 13.49 13.01
N GLY A 58 -14.46 13.87 11.86
CA GLY A 58 -13.52 14.97 11.73
C GLY A 58 -14.21 16.25 11.31
N ALA A 59 -14.03 16.62 10.04
CA ALA A 59 -14.69 17.78 9.44
C ALA A 59 -16.03 17.46 8.75
N GLY A 60 -16.56 16.25 8.95
CA GLY A 60 -17.82 15.79 8.39
C GLY A 60 -17.81 15.70 6.88
N GLY A 61 -18.84 16.24 6.23
CA GLY A 61 -18.96 16.18 4.77
C GLY A 61 -17.81 16.87 4.04
N ALA A 62 -17.27 17.99 4.56
CA ALA A 62 -16.11 18.67 3.98
C ALA A 62 -14.83 17.82 3.95
N ALA A 63 -14.64 16.92 4.93
CA ALA A 63 -13.50 16.00 4.94
C ALA A 63 -13.54 15.03 3.74
N ILE A 64 -14.74 14.74 3.23
CA ILE A 64 -14.93 13.88 2.05
C ILE A 64 -14.98 14.72 0.77
N GLY A 65 -15.84 15.74 0.69
CA GLY A 65 -15.98 16.53 -0.54
C GLY A 65 -14.73 17.34 -0.91
N ILE A 66 -14.00 17.87 0.07
CA ILE A 66 -12.78 18.65 -0.15
C ILE A 66 -11.55 17.86 0.26
N GLY A 67 -11.60 17.19 1.42
CA GLY A 67 -10.45 16.46 1.94
C GLY A 67 -10.02 15.27 1.08
N TRP A 68 -10.96 14.53 0.47
CA TRP A 68 -10.62 13.40 -0.40
C TRP A 68 -9.82 13.84 -1.64
N PRO A 69 -10.28 14.81 -2.46
CA PRO A 69 -9.47 15.31 -3.58
C PRO A 69 -8.10 15.83 -3.16
N VAL A 70 -8.01 16.55 -2.03
CA VAL A 70 -6.74 17.09 -1.51
C VAL A 70 -5.79 15.95 -1.11
N GLY A 71 -6.27 14.95 -0.38
CA GLY A 71 -5.45 13.79 -0.01
C GLY A 71 -5.05 12.93 -1.21
N CYS A 72 -5.94 12.76 -2.19
CA CYS A 72 -5.61 12.06 -3.44
C CYS A 72 -4.53 12.81 -4.23
N PHE A 73 -4.58 14.15 -4.25
CA PHE A 73 -3.54 14.97 -4.86
C PHE A 73 -2.20 14.80 -4.15
N ILE A 74 -2.20 14.73 -2.81
CA ILE A 74 -0.99 14.41 -2.03
C ILE A 74 -0.42 13.06 -2.48
N SER A 75 -1.21 11.99 -2.53
CA SER A 75 -0.73 10.68 -3.01
C SER A 75 -0.26 10.70 -4.46
N LEU A 76 -0.93 11.47 -5.33
CA LEU A 76 -0.55 11.64 -6.73
C LEU A 76 0.82 12.30 -6.89
N VAL A 77 1.17 13.25 -6.01
CA VAL A 77 2.50 13.89 -6.01
C VAL A 77 3.60 12.85 -5.84
N PHE A 78 3.46 11.91 -4.89
CA PHE A 78 4.40 10.81 -4.71
C PHE A 78 4.41 9.88 -5.92
N ALA A 79 3.24 9.47 -6.42
CA ALA A 79 3.13 8.56 -7.55
C ALA A 79 3.81 9.10 -8.81
N ILE A 80 3.65 10.39 -9.12
CA ILE A 80 4.32 11.05 -10.25
C ILE A 80 5.84 11.08 -10.07
N GLY A 81 6.32 11.41 -8.86
CA GLY A 81 7.75 11.41 -8.54
C GLY A 81 8.39 10.03 -8.70
N MET A 82 7.74 8.97 -8.22
CA MET A 82 8.24 7.61 -8.42
C MET A 82 8.09 7.11 -9.84
N ALA A 83 7.04 7.49 -10.57
CA ALA A 83 6.88 7.13 -11.97
C ALA A 83 8.08 7.60 -12.83
N GLN A 84 8.58 8.81 -12.56
CA GLN A 84 9.78 9.32 -13.23
C GLN A 84 11.02 8.45 -12.98
N ILE A 85 11.21 8.00 -11.74
CA ILE A 85 12.38 7.21 -11.33
C ILE A 85 12.24 5.75 -11.79
N SER A 86 11.05 5.17 -11.64
CA SER A 86 10.76 3.78 -12.00
C SER A 86 10.86 3.54 -13.50
N SER A 87 10.61 4.56 -14.32
CA SER A 87 10.80 4.48 -15.76
C SER A 87 12.28 4.40 -16.15
N ALA A 88 13.17 5.05 -15.40
CA ALA A 88 14.61 4.95 -15.61
C ALA A 88 15.19 3.64 -15.07
N TYR A 89 14.64 3.14 -13.94
CA TYR A 89 15.15 1.97 -13.23
C TYR A 89 14.05 0.94 -12.90
N PRO A 90 13.45 0.26 -13.89
CA PRO A 90 12.38 -0.72 -13.69
C PRO A 90 12.90 -2.07 -13.13
N THR A 91 13.22 -2.10 -11.84
CA THR A 91 13.71 -3.32 -11.15
C THR A 91 12.82 -3.72 -9.98
N ALA A 92 12.75 -5.02 -9.65
CA ALA A 92 11.89 -5.52 -8.58
C ALA A 92 12.30 -5.00 -7.20
N GLY A 93 13.54 -4.53 -7.02
CA GLY A 93 13.97 -3.84 -5.82
C GLY A 93 13.39 -2.44 -5.62
N GLY A 94 12.72 -1.89 -6.64
CA GLY A 94 11.97 -0.65 -6.60
C GLY A 94 12.69 0.46 -5.82
N LEU A 95 12.02 0.92 -4.75
CA LEU A 95 12.40 2.07 -3.94
C LEU A 95 13.81 1.98 -3.34
N TYR A 96 14.24 0.81 -2.88
CA TYR A 96 15.58 0.67 -2.27
C TYR A 96 16.67 0.74 -3.33
N HIS A 97 16.42 0.17 -4.50
CA HIS A 97 17.38 0.18 -5.60
C HIS A 97 17.55 1.61 -6.12
N TRP A 98 16.45 2.32 -6.34
CA TRP A 98 16.45 3.73 -6.72
C TRP A 98 17.23 4.59 -5.72
N SER A 99 16.96 4.41 -4.42
CA SER A 99 17.64 5.16 -3.37
C SER A 99 19.13 4.83 -3.25
N SER A 100 19.54 3.62 -3.64
CA SER A 100 20.95 3.22 -3.68
C SER A 100 21.70 3.87 -4.85
N ILE A 101 21.07 3.92 -6.03
CA ILE A 101 21.64 4.54 -7.24
C ILE A 101 21.74 6.06 -7.07
N LEU A 102 20.63 6.71 -6.71
CA LEU A 102 20.54 8.16 -6.62
C LEU A 102 21.31 8.71 -5.40
N GLY A 103 21.30 7.94 -4.31
CA GLY A 103 22.00 8.27 -3.07
C GLY A 103 23.27 7.45 -2.88
N ASN A 104 23.21 6.52 -1.93
CA ASN A 104 24.29 5.62 -1.56
C ASN A 104 23.70 4.33 -0.92
N ARG A 105 24.56 3.38 -0.56
CA ARG A 105 24.14 2.13 0.07
C ARG A 105 23.35 2.31 1.39
N PHE A 106 23.62 3.37 2.16
CA PHE A 106 22.90 3.65 3.40
C PHE A 106 21.49 4.14 3.12
N THR A 107 21.31 5.08 2.19
CA THR A 107 19.97 5.57 1.81
C THR A 107 19.13 4.47 1.17
N GLY A 108 19.76 3.60 0.37
CA GLY A 108 19.15 2.37 -0.13
C GLY A 108 18.64 1.47 0.99
N TRP A 109 19.51 1.15 1.96
CA TRP A 109 19.17 0.29 3.08
C TRP A 109 18.06 0.87 3.96
N VAL A 110 18.14 2.15 4.32
CA VAL A 110 17.10 2.85 5.11
C VAL A 110 15.76 2.80 4.38
N THR A 111 15.76 3.04 3.06
CA THR A 111 14.55 2.95 2.24
C THR A 111 13.97 1.54 2.21
N ALA A 112 14.83 0.52 2.09
CA ALA A 112 14.39 -0.88 2.13
C ALA A 112 13.69 -1.23 3.44
N TRP A 113 14.24 -0.77 4.57
CA TRP A 113 13.68 -1.01 5.90
C TRP A 113 12.36 -0.30 6.13
N PHE A 114 12.26 0.98 5.73
CA PHE A 114 10.99 1.70 5.75
C PHE A 114 9.94 1.05 4.86
N ASN A 115 10.31 0.64 3.65
CA ASN A 115 9.37 -0.01 2.74
C ASN A 115 8.93 -1.38 3.27
N LEU A 116 9.87 -2.22 3.74
CA LEU A 116 9.57 -3.54 4.31
C LEU A 116 8.61 -3.42 5.50
N LEU A 117 8.88 -2.49 6.42
CA LEU A 117 7.96 -2.24 7.53
C LEU A 117 6.63 -1.68 7.07
N GLY A 118 6.64 -0.72 6.15
CA GLY A 118 5.43 -0.19 5.56
C GLY A 118 4.55 -1.29 4.96
N LEU A 119 5.15 -2.23 4.24
CA LEU A 119 4.47 -3.39 3.65
C LEU A 119 3.98 -4.41 4.69
N VAL A 120 4.75 -4.66 5.76
CA VAL A 120 4.32 -5.53 6.88
C VAL A 120 3.14 -4.90 7.64
N THR A 121 3.22 -3.60 7.91
CA THR A 121 2.18 -2.88 8.63
C THR A 121 0.93 -2.68 7.79
N VAL A 122 1.03 -2.43 6.47
CA VAL A 122 -0.15 -2.27 5.59
C VAL A 122 -0.91 -3.59 5.46
N LEU A 123 -0.22 -4.73 5.39
CA LEU A 123 -0.87 -6.04 5.43
C LEU A 123 -1.64 -6.23 6.74
N GLY A 124 -1.04 -5.82 7.86
CA GLY A 124 -1.69 -5.79 9.16
C GLY A 124 -2.91 -4.87 9.19
N ALA A 125 -2.80 -3.66 8.64
CA ALA A 125 -3.84 -2.65 8.60
C ALA A 125 -5.06 -3.15 7.80
N ILE A 126 -4.81 -3.72 6.61
CA ILE A 126 -5.85 -4.29 5.75
C ILE A 126 -6.56 -5.44 6.46
N ASN A 127 -5.82 -6.38 7.04
CA ASN A 127 -6.42 -7.56 7.65
C ASN A 127 -7.14 -7.23 8.99
N VAL A 128 -6.66 -6.24 9.76
CA VAL A 128 -7.39 -5.70 10.93
C VAL A 128 -8.64 -4.96 10.49
N GLY A 129 -8.57 -4.15 9.43
CA GLY A 129 -9.75 -3.51 8.84
C GLY A 129 -10.77 -4.55 8.36
N THR A 130 -10.30 -5.63 7.72
CA THR A 130 -11.14 -6.74 7.27
C THR A 130 -11.79 -7.48 8.45
N TYR A 131 -11.07 -7.64 9.57
CA TYR A 131 -11.64 -8.18 10.80
C TYR A 131 -12.76 -7.30 11.35
N TYR A 132 -12.52 -5.99 11.50
CA TYR A 132 -13.54 -5.07 11.99
C TYR A 132 -14.74 -4.99 11.04
N PHE A 133 -14.48 -5.02 9.73
CA PHE A 133 -15.54 -5.09 8.74
C PHE A 133 -16.36 -6.36 8.88
N PHE A 134 -15.71 -7.52 9.02
CA PHE A 134 -16.37 -8.79 9.25
C PHE A 134 -17.21 -8.76 10.53
N MET A 135 -16.68 -8.24 11.64
CA MET A 135 -17.41 -8.14 12.91
C MET A 135 -18.67 -7.27 12.79
N GLY A 136 -18.57 -6.10 12.15
CA GLY A 136 -19.69 -5.17 11.96
C GLY A 136 -20.74 -5.63 10.94
N SER A 137 -20.35 -6.40 9.92
CA SER A 137 -21.28 -6.90 8.89
C SER A 137 -21.92 -8.25 9.26
N PHE A 138 -21.10 -9.23 9.65
CA PHE A 138 -21.54 -10.62 9.82
C PHE A 138 -21.25 -11.21 11.20
N GLY A 139 -20.11 -10.87 11.81
CA GLY A 139 -19.58 -11.54 13.00
C GLY A 139 -20.52 -11.44 14.20
N THR A 140 -20.95 -10.23 14.55
CA THR A 140 -21.82 -10.05 15.73
C THR A 140 -23.28 -10.41 15.42
N SER A 141 -23.79 -10.00 14.26
CA SER A 141 -25.20 -10.17 13.86
C SER A 141 -25.57 -11.62 13.51
N TYR A 142 -24.72 -12.33 12.79
CA TYR A 142 -25.01 -13.70 12.30
C TYR A 142 -24.30 -14.79 13.09
N PHE A 143 -23.08 -14.53 13.58
CA PHE A 143 -22.28 -15.53 14.31
C PHE A 143 -22.23 -15.33 15.82
N GLY A 144 -22.83 -14.24 16.34
CA GLY A 144 -22.83 -13.95 17.78
C GLY A 144 -21.41 -13.76 18.37
N LEU A 145 -20.44 -13.40 17.54
CA LEU A 145 -19.05 -13.22 17.96
C LEU A 145 -18.89 -11.91 18.73
N THR A 146 -18.07 -11.96 19.77
CA THR A 146 -17.62 -10.78 20.53
C THR A 146 -16.21 -10.39 20.11
N ASP A 147 -15.96 -9.08 19.99
CA ASP A 147 -14.62 -8.58 19.72
C ASP A 147 -13.74 -8.85 20.94
N THR A 148 -12.77 -9.75 20.76
CA THR A 148 -11.74 -10.04 21.75
C THR A 148 -10.41 -10.13 21.04
N THR A 149 -9.32 -9.81 21.75
CA THR A 149 -7.96 -9.94 21.20
C THR A 149 -7.70 -11.35 20.66
N ALA A 150 -8.20 -12.39 21.33
CA ALA A 150 -8.04 -13.78 20.87
C ALA A 150 -8.75 -14.03 19.53
N VAL A 151 -10.03 -13.65 19.42
CA VAL A 151 -10.81 -13.82 18.18
C VAL A 151 -10.17 -13.04 17.03
N ARG A 152 -9.74 -11.81 17.27
CA ARG A 152 -9.03 -10.99 16.27
C ARG A 152 -7.76 -11.67 15.76
N ILE A 153 -6.90 -12.15 16.66
CA ILE A 153 -5.63 -12.76 16.25
C ILE A 153 -5.86 -14.10 15.53
N ILE A 154 -6.82 -14.92 15.97
CA ILE A 154 -7.19 -16.16 15.27
C ILE A 154 -7.69 -15.83 13.86
N PHE A 155 -8.58 -14.84 13.71
CA PHE A 155 -9.07 -14.40 12.41
C PHE A 155 -7.91 -13.95 11.50
N LEU A 156 -6.97 -13.16 12.03
CA LEU A 156 -5.79 -12.70 11.30
C LEU A 156 -4.88 -13.83 10.85
N VAL A 157 -4.64 -14.83 11.71
CA VAL A 157 -3.86 -16.02 11.35
C VAL A 157 -4.53 -16.78 10.21
N VAL A 158 -5.85 -17.00 10.30
CA VAL A 158 -6.62 -17.73 9.28
C VAL A 158 -6.63 -16.98 7.95
N ILE A 159 -6.96 -15.68 7.97
CA ILE A 159 -7.12 -14.89 6.74
C ILE A 159 -5.77 -14.63 6.06
N THR A 160 -4.73 -14.28 6.82
CA THR A 160 -3.38 -14.05 6.30
C THR A 160 -2.77 -15.37 5.84
N GLY A 161 -3.01 -16.47 6.57
CA GLY A 161 -2.59 -17.81 6.17
C GLY A 161 -3.22 -18.26 4.86
N ALA A 162 -4.51 -17.97 4.63
CA ALA A 162 -5.18 -18.25 3.37
C ALA A 162 -4.59 -17.41 2.22
N GLN A 163 -4.34 -16.11 2.44
CA GLN A 163 -3.68 -15.23 1.46
C GLN A 163 -2.26 -15.72 1.09
N ALA A 164 -1.51 -16.17 2.10
CA ALA A 164 -0.16 -16.73 1.95
C ALA A 164 -0.18 -18.05 1.18
N LEU A 165 -1.15 -18.93 1.48
CA LEU A 165 -1.31 -20.21 0.79
C LEU A 165 -1.58 -20.01 -0.70
N VAL A 166 -2.46 -19.08 -1.05
CA VAL A 166 -2.76 -18.78 -2.46
C VAL A 166 -1.54 -18.21 -3.19
N ASN A 167 -0.78 -17.33 -2.54
CA ASN A 167 0.49 -16.83 -3.07
C ASN A 167 1.55 -17.94 -3.25
N HIS A 168 1.57 -18.93 -2.35
CA HIS A 168 2.45 -20.10 -2.44
C HIS A 168 2.09 -20.98 -3.65
N MET A 169 0.80 -21.19 -3.92
CA MET A 169 0.32 -22.06 -5.02
C MET A 169 0.70 -21.58 -6.43
N GLY A 170 1.24 -20.36 -6.57
CA GLY A 170 1.92 -19.91 -7.77
C GLY A 170 1.38 -18.62 -8.36
N ILE A 171 2.17 -18.06 -9.28
CA ILE A 171 1.96 -16.69 -9.78
C ILE A 171 0.77 -16.57 -10.74
N GLY A 172 0.45 -17.63 -11.48
CA GLY A 172 -0.68 -17.63 -12.42
C GLY A 172 -2.03 -17.51 -11.72
N LEU A 173 -2.19 -18.15 -10.56
CA LEU A 173 -3.42 -18.02 -9.74
C LEU A 173 -3.50 -16.63 -9.12
N THR A 174 -2.38 -16.16 -8.56
CA THR A 174 -2.27 -14.82 -7.94
C THR A 174 -2.60 -13.71 -8.95
N ALA A 175 -2.05 -13.79 -10.16
CA ALA A 175 -2.33 -12.82 -11.23
C ALA A 175 -3.81 -12.81 -11.62
N LYS A 176 -4.43 -13.98 -11.84
CA LYS A 176 -5.87 -14.08 -12.18
C LYS A 176 -6.77 -13.51 -11.09
N LEU A 177 -6.46 -13.81 -9.82
CA LEU A 177 -7.22 -13.29 -8.68
C LEU A 177 -7.04 -11.78 -8.52
N THR A 178 -5.87 -11.25 -8.83
CA THR A 178 -5.61 -9.82 -8.77
C THR A 178 -6.28 -9.06 -9.92
N ASP A 179 -6.25 -9.62 -11.14
CA ASP A 179 -7.02 -9.09 -12.26
C ASP A 179 -8.53 -9.07 -11.93
N PHE A 180 -9.06 -10.18 -11.41
CA PHE A 180 -10.45 -10.27 -10.94
C PHE A 180 -10.77 -9.25 -9.85
N SER A 181 -9.86 -9.07 -8.89
CA SER A 181 -9.99 -8.09 -7.80
C SER A 181 -10.19 -6.67 -8.35
N GLY A 182 -9.44 -6.27 -9.38
CA GLY A 182 -9.61 -4.97 -10.01
C GLY A 182 -11.02 -4.74 -10.56
N TYR A 183 -11.58 -5.73 -11.27
CA TYR A 183 -12.97 -5.65 -11.75
C TYR A 183 -13.98 -5.66 -10.61
N LEU A 184 -13.78 -6.51 -9.60
CA LEU A 184 -14.68 -6.62 -8.45
C LEU A 184 -14.74 -5.31 -7.66
N ILE A 185 -13.60 -4.65 -7.44
CA ILE A 185 -13.53 -3.37 -6.72
C ILE A 185 -14.33 -2.31 -7.47
N PHE A 186 -14.15 -2.19 -8.79
CA PHE A 186 -14.94 -1.24 -9.59
C PHE A 186 -16.43 -1.55 -9.57
N ALA A 187 -16.81 -2.81 -9.82
CA ALA A 187 -18.23 -3.20 -9.87
C ALA A 187 -18.90 -2.94 -8.52
N THR A 188 -18.22 -3.30 -7.42
CA THR A 188 -18.73 -3.11 -6.06
C THR A 188 -18.78 -1.63 -5.68
N ALA A 189 -17.78 -0.82 -6.03
CA ALA A 189 -17.80 0.62 -5.78
C ALA A 189 -18.93 1.34 -6.55
N ILE A 190 -19.16 0.97 -7.82
CA ILE A 190 -20.27 1.49 -8.63
C ILE A 190 -21.61 1.06 -8.04
N ALA A 191 -21.75 -0.22 -7.69
CA ALA A 191 -22.97 -0.75 -7.08
C ALA A 191 -23.27 -0.08 -5.74
N LEU A 192 -22.27 0.05 -4.86
CA LEU A 192 -22.40 0.76 -3.58
C LEU A 192 -22.80 2.21 -3.80
N SER A 193 -22.15 2.91 -4.73
CA SER A 193 -22.50 4.31 -5.06
C SER A 193 -23.95 4.44 -5.52
N ALA A 194 -24.39 3.56 -6.43
CA ALA A 194 -25.76 3.56 -6.94
C ALA A 194 -26.77 3.28 -5.82
N VAL A 195 -26.51 2.29 -4.98
CA VAL A 195 -27.37 1.94 -3.83
C VAL A 195 -27.45 3.10 -2.85
N CYS A 196 -26.32 3.74 -2.51
CA CYS A 196 -26.31 4.89 -1.63
C CYS A 196 -27.11 6.07 -2.18
N LEU A 197 -27.01 6.35 -3.48
CA LEU A 197 -27.78 7.42 -4.11
C LEU A 197 -29.28 7.07 -4.13
N ILE A 198 -29.65 5.83 -4.50
CA ILE A 198 -31.06 5.39 -4.53
C ILE A 198 -31.68 5.43 -3.12
N ALA A 199 -30.92 5.07 -2.10
CA ALA A 199 -31.35 5.08 -0.70
C ALA A 199 -31.27 6.48 -0.05
N ALA A 200 -30.74 7.49 -0.75
CA ALA A 200 -30.55 8.81 -0.16
C ALA A 200 -31.90 9.49 0.12
N PRO A 201 -32.13 9.97 1.36
CA PRO A 201 -33.36 10.68 1.70
C PRO A 201 -33.44 12.06 1.04
N SER A 202 -32.28 12.67 0.75
CA SER A 202 -32.17 13.96 0.05
C SER A 202 -30.83 14.07 -0.66
N TYR A 203 -30.77 14.89 -1.72
CA TYR A 203 -29.54 15.15 -2.49
C TYR A 203 -28.96 16.54 -2.17
N GLU A 204 -28.71 16.81 -0.89
CA GLU A 204 -28.12 18.08 -0.44
C GLU A 204 -26.62 18.12 -0.69
N ILE A 205 -26.22 18.40 -1.94
CA ILE A 205 -24.81 18.47 -2.37
C ILE A 205 -23.99 19.46 -1.53
N GLY A 206 -24.61 20.52 -1.00
CA GLY A 206 -23.97 21.50 -0.14
C GLY A 206 -23.27 20.88 1.08
N ARG A 207 -23.78 19.76 1.61
CA ARG A 207 -23.19 19.05 2.74
C ARG A 207 -21.77 18.55 2.48
N LEU A 208 -21.42 18.27 1.23
CA LEU A 208 -20.05 17.86 0.85
C LEU A 208 -19.02 18.98 1.04
N PHE A 209 -19.48 20.23 1.16
CA PHE A 209 -18.62 21.41 1.30
C PHE A 209 -18.83 22.15 2.63
N THR A 210 -19.76 21.68 3.46
CA THR A 210 -20.03 22.25 4.78
C THR A 210 -18.99 21.79 5.79
N PHE A 211 -18.25 22.74 6.34
CA PHE A 211 -17.32 22.49 7.44
C PHE A 211 -18.07 22.43 8.77
N ALA A 212 -17.89 21.33 9.49
CA ALA A 212 -18.32 21.16 10.87
C ALA A 212 -17.13 20.63 11.68
N ASN A 213 -17.13 20.83 13.00
CA ASN A 213 -16.10 20.28 13.87
C ASN A 213 -16.72 19.22 14.78
N TYR A 214 -16.46 17.95 14.47
CA TYR A 214 -16.93 16.81 15.24
C TYR A 214 -15.87 16.23 16.19
N SER A 215 -14.79 16.96 16.48
CA SER A 215 -13.80 16.49 17.45
C SER A 215 -14.38 16.38 18.87
N GLY A 216 -13.91 15.40 19.65
CA GLY A 216 -14.38 15.09 20.99
C GLY A 216 -15.60 14.16 21.02
N GLU A 217 -16.42 14.29 22.05
CA GLU A 217 -17.56 13.39 22.30
C GLU A 217 -18.61 13.43 21.19
N VAL A 218 -18.78 14.60 20.54
CA VAL A 218 -19.74 14.78 19.44
C VAL A 218 -19.43 13.94 18.21
N GLY A 219 -18.18 13.51 18.02
CA GLY A 219 -17.74 12.59 16.96
C GLY A 219 -17.40 11.20 17.48
N GLY A 220 -18.00 10.78 18.60
CA GLY A 220 -17.75 9.44 19.14
C GLY A 220 -16.30 9.23 19.61
N ASN A 221 -15.60 10.31 19.99
CA ASN A 221 -14.22 10.29 20.48
C ASN A 221 -13.20 9.70 19.49
N VAL A 222 -13.47 9.74 18.17
CA VAL A 222 -12.51 9.33 17.14
C VAL A 222 -11.28 10.23 17.15
N TRP A 223 -11.51 11.54 17.26
CA TRP A 223 -10.47 12.55 17.42
C TRP A 223 -10.66 13.29 18.75
N PRO A 224 -9.60 13.56 19.52
CA PRO A 224 -9.67 14.46 20.67
C PRO A 224 -10.12 15.87 20.26
N ALA A 225 -10.79 16.57 21.18
CA ALA A 225 -11.28 17.92 20.94
C ALA A 225 -10.16 18.86 20.46
N THR A 226 -10.35 19.46 19.29
CA THR A 226 -9.35 20.32 18.64
C THR A 226 -10.00 21.38 17.75
N SER A 227 -9.19 22.25 17.13
CA SER A 227 -9.69 23.30 16.24
C SER A 227 -10.27 22.74 14.93
N GLY A 228 -11.23 23.46 14.34
CA GLY A 228 -11.91 23.02 13.10
C GLY A 228 -10.96 22.83 11.91
N THR A 229 -9.96 23.70 11.76
CA THR A 229 -8.94 23.54 10.70
C THR A 229 -8.06 22.32 10.96
N TRP A 230 -7.70 22.06 12.21
CA TRP A 230 -6.85 20.93 12.56
C TRP A 230 -7.57 19.60 12.36
N VAL A 231 -8.84 19.51 12.77
CA VAL A 231 -9.63 18.28 12.59
C VAL A 231 -9.87 17.97 11.09
N PHE A 232 -9.97 19.00 10.24
CA PHE A 232 -10.01 18.82 8.80
C PHE A 232 -8.70 18.20 8.26
N LEU A 233 -7.55 18.71 8.70
CA LEU A 233 -6.26 18.15 8.30
C LEU A 233 -6.07 16.71 8.79
N LEU A 234 -6.52 16.37 10.00
CA LEU A 234 -6.53 14.99 10.50
C LEU A 234 -7.42 14.08 9.65
N GLY A 235 -8.54 14.59 9.14
CA GLY A 235 -9.42 13.88 8.20
C GLY A 235 -8.75 13.51 6.86
N LEU A 236 -7.65 14.17 6.48
CA LEU A 236 -6.87 13.82 5.28
C LEU A 236 -6.18 12.44 5.40
N LEU A 237 -6.08 11.88 6.61
CA LEU A 237 -5.53 10.54 6.79
C LEU A 237 -6.37 9.45 6.10
N LEU A 238 -7.69 9.67 5.93
CA LEU A 238 -8.57 8.77 5.17
C LEU A 238 -8.07 8.56 3.72
N PRO A 239 -8.00 9.61 2.86
CA PRO A 239 -7.51 9.46 1.49
C PRO A 239 -6.01 9.10 1.43
N ILE A 240 -5.18 9.60 2.35
CA ILE A 240 -3.73 9.31 2.35
C ILE A 240 -3.47 7.81 2.62
N TYR A 241 -4.19 7.21 3.58
CA TYR A 241 -4.11 5.78 3.82
C TYR A 241 -4.77 4.98 2.70
N THR A 242 -5.93 5.41 2.20
CA THR A 242 -6.63 4.66 1.16
C THR A 242 -5.82 4.62 -0.13
N ILE A 243 -5.30 5.75 -0.58
CA ILE A 243 -4.51 5.86 -1.81
C ILE A 243 -3.03 5.60 -1.52
N THR A 244 -2.75 4.39 -1.02
CA THR A 244 -1.41 3.84 -0.79
C THR A 244 -1.24 2.49 -1.52
N GLY A 245 0.00 2.06 -1.74
CA GLY A 245 0.28 0.76 -2.37
C GLY A 245 0.41 0.78 -3.90
N TYR A 246 0.47 1.96 -4.51
CA TYR A 246 0.83 2.12 -5.93
C TYR A 246 2.27 1.65 -6.23
N ASP A 247 3.14 1.47 -5.22
CA ASP A 247 4.51 0.96 -5.38
C ASP A 247 4.54 -0.55 -5.67
N ALA A 248 3.41 -1.25 -5.50
CA ALA A 248 3.27 -2.66 -5.85
C ALA A 248 3.58 -2.97 -7.32
N SER A 249 3.27 -2.02 -8.21
CA SER A 249 3.70 -2.06 -9.61
C SER A 249 5.22 -2.15 -9.78
N ALA A 250 6.02 -1.55 -8.87
CA ALA A 250 7.48 -1.61 -8.90
C ALA A 250 7.99 -3.00 -8.48
N HIS A 251 7.43 -3.56 -7.41
CA HIS A 251 7.84 -4.86 -6.87
C HIS A 251 7.61 -6.02 -7.84
N THR A 252 6.69 -5.84 -8.78
CA THR A 252 6.35 -6.81 -9.85
C THR A 252 6.95 -6.44 -11.21
N SER A 253 7.88 -5.49 -11.26
CA SER A 253 8.47 -5.01 -12.52
C SER A 253 9.26 -6.08 -13.29
N GLU A 254 9.99 -6.97 -12.62
CA GLU A 254 10.73 -8.08 -13.25
C GLU A 254 9.81 -9.13 -13.92
N GLU A 255 8.53 -9.18 -13.51
CA GLU A 255 7.48 -10.05 -14.05
C GLU A 255 6.62 -9.34 -15.12
N THR A 256 6.80 -8.02 -15.27
CA THR A 256 5.98 -7.14 -16.11
C THR A 256 6.59 -6.94 -17.50
N VAL A 257 5.73 -7.02 -18.51
CA VAL A 257 6.10 -6.73 -19.91
C VAL A 257 6.25 -5.21 -20.11
N LYS A 258 7.32 -4.78 -20.82
CA LYS A 258 7.63 -3.37 -21.10
C LYS A 258 7.71 -2.56 -19.80
N ALA A 259 8.48 -3.06 -18.84
CA ALA A 259 8.45 -2.58 -17.45
C ALA A 259 8.74 -1.06 -17.33
N ALA A 260 9.65 -0.52 -18.16
CA ALA A 260 10.00 0.91 -18.19
C ALA A 260 8.82 1.84 -18.54
N GLU A 261 7.79 1.34 -19.23
CA GLU A 261 6.57 2.09 -19.59
C GLU A 261 5.36 1.65 -18.77
N SER A 262 5.19 0.35 -18.55
CA SER A 262 4.03 -0.23 -17.89
C SER A 262 3.97 0.14 -16.40
N VAL A 263 5.12 0.10 -15.70
CA VAL A 263 5.19 0.41 -14.26
C VAL A 263 4.81 1.86 -13.95
N PRO A 264 5.39 2.89 -14.58
CA PRO A 264 5.02 4.28 -14.29
C PRO A 264 3.57 4.59 -14.66
N ARG A 265 3.07 4.05 -15.80
CA ARG A 265 1.66 4.19 -16.19
C ARG A 265 0.73 3.51 -15.18
N GLY A 266 1.08 2.31 -14.72
CA GLY A 266 0.32 1.55 -13.73
C GLY A 266 0.20 2.29 -12.40
N MET A 267 1.32 2.85 -11.90
CA MET A 267 1.36 3.67 -10.68
C MET A 267 0.40 4.85 -10.76
N VAL A 268 0.57 5.72 -11.76
CA VAL A 268 -0.22 6.96 -11.88
C VAL A 268 -1.69 6.65 -12.17
N ALA A 269 -1.97 5.70 -13.09
CA ALA A 269 -3.34 5.34 -13.43
C ALA A 269 -4.09 4.74 -12.23
N SER A 270 -3.44 3.89 -11.41
CA SER A 270 -4.06 3.29 -10.23
C SER A 270 -4.49 4.33 -9.21
N VAL A 271 -3.69 5.41 -9.04
CA VAL A 271 -4.04 6.56 -8.20
C VAL A 271 -5.21 7.34 -8.77
N LEU A 272 -5.17 7.70 -10.07
CA LEU A 272 -6.20 8.52 -10.70
C LEU A 272 -7.58 7.83 -10.70
N TRP A 273 -7.62 6.54 -11.06
CA TRP A 273 -8.87 5.78 -11.07
C TRP A 273 -9.43 5.55 -9.66
N SER A 274 -8.56 5.23 -8.70
CA SER A 274 -8.98 5.10 -7.30
C SER A 274 -9.48 6.42 -6.71
N ALA A 275 -8.81 7.53 -7.04
CA ALA A 275 -9.24 8.86 -6.61
C ALA A 275 -10.62 9.20 -7.16
N LEU A 276 -10.88 8.96 -8.45
CA LEU A 276 -12.17 9.24 -9.08
C LEU A 276 -13.31 8.37 -8.53
N PHE A 277 -13.17 7.06 -8.56
CA PHE A 277 -14.24 6.15 -8.14
C PHE A 277 -14.44 6.16 -6.63
N GLY A 278 -13.36 6.31 -5.85
CA GLY A 278 -13.46 6.50 -4.41
C GLY A 278 -14.16 7.80 -4.05
N TYR A 279 -13.93 8.88 -4.82
CA TYR A 279 -14.63 10.15 -4.60
C TYR A 279 -16.14 10.02 -4.84
N ILE A 280 -16.54 9.39 -5.95
CA ILE A 280 -17.95 9.14 -6.27
C ILE A 280 -18.60 8.30 -5.17
N MET A 281 -17.94 7.21 -4.76
CA MET A 281 -18.43 6.30 -3.73
C MET A 281 -18.62 6.99 -2.38
N LEU A 282 -17.63 7.75 -1.92
CA LEU A 282 -17.71 8.43 -0.63
C LEU A 282 -18.69 9.60 -0.65
N CYS A 283 -18.79 10.35 -1.76
CA CYS A 283 -19.81 11.38 -1.91
C CYS A 283 -21.22 10.78 -1.88
N ALA A 284 -21.44 9.67 -2.60
CA ALA A 284 -22.71 8.95 -2.58
C ALA A 284 -23.07 8.50 -1.15
N PHE A 285 -22.10 7.96 -0.40
CA PHE A 285 -22.31 7.60 1.00
C PHE A 285 -22.71 8.80 1.86
N VAL A 286 -22.02 9.94 1.74
CA VAL A 286 -22.35 11.16 2.52
C VAL A 286 -23.76 11.67 2.21
N LEU A 287 -24.18 11.61 0.94
CA LEU A 287 -25.53 12.00 0.52
C LEU A 287 -26.60 11.02 1.05
N MET A 288 -26.26 9.75 1.22
CA MET A 288 -27.15 8.75 1.82
C MET A 288 -27.40 9.00 3.32
N LEU A 289 -26.43 9.59 4.04
CA LEU A 289 -26.56 9.82 5.47
C LEU A 289 -27.77 10.72 5.78
N PRO A 290 -28.71 10.31 6.66
CA PRO A 290 -29.88 11.12 6.98
C PRO A 290 -29.51 12.42 7.71
N ASN A 291 -28.58 12.35 8.66
CA ASN A 291 -28.08 13.51 9.39
C ASN A 291 -26.57 13.33 9.66
N MET A 292 -25.80 14.40 9.50
CA MET A 292 -24.34 14.35 9.68
C MET A 292 -23.95 14.33 11.16
N ASP A 293 -24.62 15.07 12.03
CA ASP A 293 -24.34 15.05 13.48
C ASP A 293 -24.54 13.65 14.07
N ASP A 294 -25.58 12.94 13.65
CA ASP A 294 -25.81 11.56 14.10
C ASP A 294 -24.79 10.59 13.51
N ALA A 295 -24.39 10.80 12.25
CA ALA A 295 -23.33 10.01 11.62
C ALA A 295 -21.99 10.18 12.34
N ALA A 296 -21.63 11.40 12.75
CA ALA A 296 -20.41 11.67 13.51
C ALA A 296 -20.40 10.94 14.85
N LYS A 297 -21.52 10.95 15.58
CA LYS A 297 -21.64 10.25 16.88
C LYS A 297 -21.44 8.73 16.78
N GLN A 298 -21.71 8.12 15.63
CA GLN A 298 -21.48 6.68 15.43
C GLN A 298 -19.99 6.30 15.43
N GLY A 299 -19.08 7.26 15.20
CA GLY A 299 -17.65 7.01 15.10
C GLY A 299 -17.32 5.89 14.10
N TRP A 300 -16.61 4.85 14.54
CA TRP A 300 -16.24 3.69 13.71
C TRP A 300 -17.41 2.85 13.21
N ASN A 301 -18.60 3.00 13.81
CA ASN A 301 -19.80 2.27 13.39
C ASN A 301 -20.61 2.98 12.29
N VAL A 302 -20.17 4.17 11.83
CA VAL A 302 -20.93 5.04 10.92
C VAL A 302 -21.37 4.34 9.63
N PHE A 303 -20.50 3.49 9.06
CA PHE A 303 -20.81 2.77 7.83
C PHE A 303 -21.95 1.76 8.02
N PHE A 304 -21.84 0.90 9.05
CA PHE A 304 -22.85 -0.13 9.33
C PHE A 304 -24.18 0.50 9.73
N TRP A 305 -24.15 1.51 10.60
CA TRP A 305 -25.35 2.24 11.00
C TRP A 305 -26.11 2.84 9.81
N ALA A 306 -25.40 3.49 8.88
CA ALA A 306 -26.02 4.12 7.71
C ALA A 306 -26.61 3.07 6.75
N MET A 307 -25.86 1.98 6.52
CA MET A 307 -26.30 0.90 5.64
C MET A 307 -27.48 0.11 6.24
N ASP A 308 -27.48 -0.15 7.55
CA ASP A 308 -28.56 -0.85 8.26
C ASP A 308 -29.85 -0.01 8.34
N SER A 309 -29.72 1.31 8.39
CA SER A 309 -30.88 2.22 8.50
C SER A 309 -31.50 2.57 7.14
N GLN A 310 -30.69 2.67 6.07
CA GLN A 310 -31.17 3.18 4.78
C GLN A 310 -31.30 2.12 3.68
N VAL A 311 -30.58 1.00 3.77
CA VAL A 311 -30.49 0.03 2.68
C VAL A 311 -31.31 -1.21 2.99
N ASN A 312 -31.99 -1.73 1.97
CA ASN A 312 -32.70 -3.01 2.09
C ASN A 312 -31.74 -4.13 2.56
N PRO A 313 -32.12 -4.96 3.56
CA PRO A 313 -31.23 -5.96 4.14
C PRO A 313 -30.59 -6.91 3.13
N VAL A 314 -31.32 -7.35 2.10
CA VAL A 314 -30.80 -8.28 1.09
C VAL A 314 -29.73 -7.63 0.23
N ILE A 315 -29.98 -6.40 -0.23
CA ILE A 315 -29.02 -5.64 -1.06
C ILE A 315 -27.77 -5.32 -0.24
N LYS A 316 -27.96 -4.91 1.01
CA LYS A 316 -26.89 -4.63 1.96
C LYS A 316 -25.98 -5.84 2.16
N ASP A 317 -26.52 -7.02 2.42
CA ASP A 317 -25.72 -8.22 2.68
C ASP A 317 -24.93 -8.68 1.46
N ILE A 318 -25.50 -8.53 0.26
CA ILE A 318 -24.78 -8.78 -1.01
C ILE A 318 -23.59 -7.82 -1.14
N LEU A 319 -23.79 -6.53 -0.85
CA LEU A 319 -22.70 -5.54 -0.88
C LEU A 319 -21.65 -5.83 0.19
N TYR A 320 -22.05 -6.19 1.41
CA TYR A 320 -21.13 -6.56 2.49
C TYR A 320 -20.27 -7.76 2.10
N PHE A 321 -20.86 -8.77 1.47
CA PHE A 321 -20.10 -9.93 0.99
C PHE A 321 -19.09 -9.52 -0.11
N ALA A 322 -19.52 -8.72 -1.08
CA ALA A 322 -18.64 -8.23 -2.15
C ALA A 322 -17.48 -7.36 -1.63
N ILE A 323 -17.74 -6.51 -0.63
CA ILE A 323 -16.72 -5.71 0.05
C ILE A 323 -15.76 -6.62 0.79
N LEU A 324 -16.26 -7.60 1.57
CA LEU A 324 -15.41 -8.52 2.33
C LEU A 324 -14.46 -9.31 1.41
N VAL A 325 -14.96 -9.81 0.28
CA VAL A 325 -14.14 -10.49 -0.74
C VAL A 325 -13.10 -9.53 -1.33
N SER A 326 -13.47 -8.28 -1.63
CA SER A 326 -12.56 -7.26 -2.15
C SER A 326 -11.44 -6.93 -1.15
N GLN A 327 -11.76 -6.82 0.14
CA GLN A 327 -10.76 -6.59 1.20
C GLN A 327 -9.82 -7.80 1.36
N TRP A 328 -10.34 -9.02 1.25
CA TRP A 328 -9.51 -10.23 1.27
C TRP A 328 -8.52 -10.28 0.10
N LEU A 329 -8.98 -9.96 -1.12
CA LEU A 329 -8.14 -9.90 -2.31
C LEU A 329 -7.09 -8.79 -2.26
N CYS A 330 -7.43 -7.66 -1.62
CA CYS A 330 -6.47 -6.59 -1.33
C CYS A 330 -5.31 -7.07 -0.45
N GLY A 331 -5.61 -7.80 0.63
CA GLY A 331 -4.57 -8.41 1.46
C GLY A 331 -3.75 -9.46 0.71
N LEU A 332 -4.37 -10.24 -0.18
CA LEU A 332 -3.68 -11.21 -1.06
C LEU A 332 -2.64 -10.53 -1.96
N ALA A 333 -3.00 -9.42 -2.61
CA ALA A 333 -2.07 -8.63 -3.43
C ALA A 333 -0.97 -7.99 -2.58
N THR A 334 -1.27 -7.61 -1.35
CA THR A 334 -0.29 -7.07 -0.40
C THR A 334 0.75 -8.13 0.00
N VAL A 335 0.33 -9.37 0.26
CA VAL A 335 1.26 -10.51 0.49
C VAL A 335 2.19 -10.71 -0.70
N THR A 336 1.67 -10.55 -1.92
CA THR A 336 2.50 -10.55 -3.14
C THR A 336 3.58 -9.48 -3.03
N SER A 337 3.22 -8.22 -2.79
CA SER A 337 4.20 -7.12 -2.69
C SER A 337 5.23 -7.31 -1.57
N VAL A 338 4.79 -7.63 -0.35
CA VAL A 338 5.67 -7.93 0.81
C VAL A 338 6.69 -9.01 0.46
N SER A 339 6.24 -10.12 -0.11
CA SER A 339 7.12 -11.25 -0.40
C SER A 339 8.17 -10.93 -1.47
N ARG A 340 7.83 -10.12 -2.48
CA ARG A 340 8.78 -9.71 -3.54
C ARG A 340 9.81 -8.74 -3.00
N MET A 341 9.40 -7.82 -2.13
CA MET A 341 10.33 -6.93 -1.44
C MET A 341 11.30 -7.69 -0.52
N ILE A 342 10.81 -8.64 0.29
CA ILE A 342 11.66 -9.49 1.14
C ILE A 342 12.65 -10.30 0.28
N PHE A 343 12.18 -10.87 -0.82
CA PHE A 343 13.02 -11.63 -1.75
C PHE A 343 14.12 -10.76 -2.36
N ALA A 344 13.77 -9.60 -2.94
CA ALA A 344 14.71 -8.70 -3.58
C ALA A 344 15.76 -8.17 -2.58
N PHE A 345 15.32 -7.75 -1.40
CA PHE A 345 16.24 -7.24 -0.37
C PHE A 345 17.14 -8.35 0.20
N SER A 346 16.66 -9.60 0.26
CA SER A 346 17.45 -10.76 0.66
C SER A 346 18.48 -11.17 -0.41
N ARG A 347 18.16 -11.01 -1.70
CA ARG A 347 19.07 -11.27 -2.81
C ARG A 347 20.32 -10.39 -2.73
N ASP A 348 20.14 -9.15 -2.28
CA ASP A 348 21.24 -8.19 -2.04
C ASP A 348 21.84 -8.28 -0.62
N GLY A 349 21.48 -9.32 0.15
CA GLY A 349 22.08 -9.63 1.44
C GLY A 349 21.62 -8.76 2.61
N GLY A 350 20.56 -7.96 2.44
CA GLY A 350 20.11 -6.94 3.40
C GLY A 350 19.32 -7.47 4.60
N LEU A 351 18.94 -8.76 4.63
CA LEU A 351 18.17 -9.37 5.73
C LEU A 351 18.93 -10.47 6.49
N PRO A 352 18.65 -10.67 7.79
CA PRO A 352 19.07 -11.88 8.48
C PRO A 352 18.50 -13.11 7.75
N ALA A 353 19.27 -14.20 7.69
CA ALA A 353 18.91 -15.40 6.92
C ALA A 353 18.63 -15.17 5.41
N SER A 354 19.22 -14.13 4.81
CA SER A 354 19.13 -13.79 3.36
C SER A 354 19.17 -15.00 2.42
N LYS A 355 20.04 -15.99 2.67
CA LYS A 355 20.17 -17.19 1.81
C LYS A 355 18.89 -18.02 1.71
N ALA A 356 18.10 -18.10 2.80
CA ALA A 356 16.85 -18.85 2.81
C ALA A 356 15.71 -18.02 2.19
N LEU A 357 15.69 -16.71 2.47
CA LEU A 357 14.65 -15.79 2.00
C LEU A 357 14.79 -15.45 0.50
N ALA A 358 16.00 -15.49 -0.04
CA ALA A 358 16.27 -15.28 -1.46
C ALA A 358 16.07 -16.55 -2.32
N LYS A 359 15.61 -17.67 -1.75
CA LYS A 359 15.42 -18.91 -2.52
C LYS A 359 14.03 -18.93 -3.19
N VAL A 360 14.01 -19.07 -4.51
CA VAL A 360 12.79 -19.32 -5.29
C VAL A 360 12.51 -20.83 -5.35
N SER A 361 11.24 -21.23 -5.20
CA SER A 361 10.84 -22.64 -5.36
C SER A 361 10.83 -23.02 -6.85
N PRO A 362 11.55 -24.07 -7.28
CA PRO A 362 11.53 -24.54 -8.67
C PRO A 362 10.13 -24.96 -9.13
N LYS A 363 9.33 -25.52 -8.22
CA LYS A 363 7.99 -26.06 -8.53
C LYS A 363 6.95 -24.96 -8.76
N TYR A 364 6.98 -23.88 -7.97
CA TYR A 364 5.95 -22.85 -7.97
C TYR A 364 6.42 -21.52 -8.55
N ARG A 365 7.74 -21.36 -8.81
CA ARG A 365 8.39 -20.13 -9.25
C ARG A 365 8.09 -18.91 -8.35
N THR A 366 7.91 -19.16 -7.05
CA THR A 366 7.62 -18.12 -6.04
C THR A 366 8.58 -18.22 -4.84
N PRO A 367 8.87 -17.10 -4.14
CA PRO A 367 9.74 -17.09 -2.96
C PRO A 367 8.96 -17.51 -1.71
N VAL A 368 8.80 -18.83 -1.51
CA VAL A 368 7.94 -19.40 -0.45
C VAL A 368 8.35 -18.94 0.95
N ALA A 369 9.65 -18.93 1.26
CA ALA A 369 10.14 -18.48 2.57
C ALA A 369 9.77 -17.01 2.83
N ALA A 370 9.92 -16.14 1.82
CA ALA A 370 9.58 -14.73 1.91
C ALA A 370 8.07 -14.50 2.14
N ILE A 371 7.21 -15.28 1.47
CA ILE A 371 5.74 -15.22 1.64
C ILE A 371 5.34 -15.49 3.08
N TRP A 372 5.82 -16.60 3.66
CA TRP A 372 5.47 -16.97 5.04
C TRP A 372 6.10 -16.03 6.05
N THR A 373 7.35 -15.62 5.86
CA THR A 373 8.01 -14.65 6.76
C THR A 373 7.25 -13.32 6.81
N GLY A 374 6.89 -12.75 5.65
CA GLY A 374 6.12 -11.51 5.60
C GLY A 374 4.74 -11.63 6.28
N SER A 375 4.06 -12.74 6.04
CA SER A 375 2.75 -13.03 6.63
C SER A 375 2.82 -13.18 8.15
N ILE A 376 3.82 -13.92 8.65
CA ILE A 376 4.05 -14.11 10.08
C ILE A 376 4.40 -12.78 10.75
N LEU A 377 5.31 -11.99 10.15
CA LEU A 377 5.69 -10.68 10.68
C LEU A 377 4.49 -9.72 10.78
N SER A 378 3.59 -9.74 9.80
CA SER A 378 2.36 -8.95 9.83
C SER A 378 1.45 -9.35 10.99
N VAL A 379 1.22 -10.65 11.19
CA VAL A 379 0.39 -11.14 12.30
C VAL A 379 1.05 -10.82 13.65
N LEU A 380 2.37 -11.00 13.78
CA LEU A 380 3.12 -10.68 14.99
C LEU A 380 3.08 -9.18 15.30
N PHE A 381 3.17 -8.32 14.28
CA PHE A 381 3.05 -6.87 14.46
C PHE A 381 1.66 -6.49 15.01
N VAL A 382 0.60 -7.08 14.46
CA VAL A 382 -0.76 -6.82 14.98
C VAL A 382 -0.96 -7.40 16.37
N TRP A 383 -0.40 -8.58 16.65
CA TRP A 383 -0.41 -9.16 17.99
C TRP A 383 0.30 -8.25 18.99
N PHE A 384 1.48 -7.74 18.66
CA PHE A 384 2.24 -6.81 19.49
C PHE A 384 1.49 -5.50 19.75
N THR A 385 0.93 -4.89 18.71
CA THR A 385 0.12 -3.65 18.85
C THR A 385 -1.22 -3.88 19.55
N SER A 386 -1.68 -5.12 19.65
CA SER A 386 -2.88 -5.50 20.41
C SER A 386 -2.65 -5.62 21.92
N LEU A 387 -1.40 -5.63 22.39
CA LEU A 387 -1.06 -5.76 23.81
C LEU A 387 -1.39 -4.47 24.56
N ASP A 388 -1.87 -4.59 25.79
CA ASP A 388 -2.43 -3.45 26.52
C ASP A 388 -1.40 -2.37 26.85
N PHE A 389 -0.12 -2.71 26.99
CA PHE A 389 0.94 -1.71 27.19
C PHE A 389 1.23 -0.85 25.95
N MET A 390 0.80 -1.30 24.76
CA MET A 390 0.91 -0.52 23.51
C MET A 390 -0.31 0.38 23.29
N LYS A 391 -1.42 0.11 23.97
CA LYS A 391 -2.63 0.92 23.90
C LYS A 391 -2.51 2.07 24.90
N PHE A 392 -2.44 3.29 24.40
CA PHE A 392 -2.63 4.48 25.23
C PHE A 392 -4.13 4.83 25.22
N GLY A 393 -4.79 4.58 26.35
CA GLY A 393 -6.25 4.74 26.48
C GLY A 393 -7.04 3.78 25.58
N ASP A 394 -8.20 4.22 25.12
CA ASP A 394 -9.13 3.42 24.29
C ASP A 394 -8.82 3.49 22.78
N THR A 395 -7.56 3.79 22.42
CA THR A 395 -7.16 3.96 21.02
C THR A 395 -7.33 2.64 20.23
N PRO A 396 -8.11 2.61 19.14
CA PRO A 396 -8.32 1.39 18.36
C PRO A 396 -7.01 0.91 17.73
N VAL A 397 -6.74 -0.40 17.78
CA VAL A 397 -5.56 -1.03 17.18
C VAL A 397 -5.41 -0.66 15.70
N TYR A 398 -6.54 -0.57 14.98
CA TYR A 398 -6.59 -0.13 13.59
C TYR A 398 -5.87 1.21 13.36
N THR A 399 -6.16 2.23 14.17
CA THR A 399 -5.59 3.58 14.01
C THR A 399 -4.07 3.62 14.20
N ILE A 400 -3.56 2.84 15.16
CA ILE A 400 -2.12 2.72 15.44
C ILE A 400 -1.43 2.07 14.24
N VAL A 401 -1.97 0.95 13.76
CA VAL A 401 -1.40 0.18 12.64
C VAL A 401 -1.42 1.02 11.36
N VAL A 402 -2.55 1.67 11.04
CA VAL A 402 -2.70 2.57 9.89
C VAL A 402 -1.70 3.73 9.94
N SER A 403 -1.54 4.37 11.10
CA SER A 403 -0.62 5.50 11.24
C SER A 403 0.83 5.08 11.04
N CYS A 404 1.24 3.93 11.59
CA CYS A 404 2.57 3.36 11.34
C CYS A 404 2.78 3.06 9.86
N THR A 405 1.79 2.48 9.19
CA THR A 405 1.82 2.20 7.76
C THR A 405 2.06 3.45 6.93
N VAL A 406 1.25 4.48 7.14
CA VAL A 406 1.35 5.72 6.39
C VAL A 406 2.72 6.37 6.61
N ILE A 407 3.22 6.42 7.85
CA ILE A 407 4.53 6.99 8.14
C ILE A 407 5.64 6.20 7.41
N PHE A 408 5.69 4.88 7.55
CA PHE A 408 6.77 4.06 6.99
C PHE A 408 6.76 3.99 5.46
N LEU A 409 5.59 3.80 4.85
CA LEU A 409 5.48 3.75 3.39
C LEU A 409 5.84 5.10 2.77
N PHE A 410 5.29 6.20 3.27
CA PHE A 410 5.54 7.51 2.67
C PHE A 410 6.98 7.98 2.90
N PHE A 411 7.64 7.62 4.01
CA PHE A 411 9.09 7.83 4.14
C PHE A 411 9.85 7.04 3.06
N SER A 412 9.47 5.78 2.83
CA SER A 412 10.09 4.97 1.79
C SER A 412 9.92 5.55 0.38
N PHE A 413 8.82 6.26 0.12
CA PHE A 413 8.56 6.96 -1.14
C PHE A 413 9.31 8.29 -1.22
N ALA A 414 9.36 9.05 -0.13
CA ALA A 414 9.98 10.38 -0.08
C ALA A 414 11.50 10.33 -0.30
N ILE A 415 12.18 9.32 0.24
CA ILE A 415 13.65 9.21 0.15
C ILE A 415 14.14 9.17 -1.30
N PRO A 416 13.72 8.23 -2.17
CA PRO A 416 14.21 8.18 -3.56
C PRO A 416 13.84 9.43 -4.35
N ILE A 417 12.66 10.01 -4.14
CA ILE A 417 12.24 11.25 -4.81
C ILE A 417 13.14 12.42 -4.41
N THR A 418 13.41 12.56 -3.12
CA THR A 418 14.29 13.62 -2.58
C THR A 418 15.72 13.45 -3.05
N LEU A 419 16.23 12.22 -3.14
CA LEU A 419 17.55 11.95 -3.72
C LEU A 419 17.59 12.27 -5.21
N GLY A 420 16.52 11.95 -5.94
CA GLY A 420 16.35 12.29 -7.34
C GLY A 420 16.45 13.78 -7.61
N LEU A 421 15.91 14.63 -6.71
CA LEU A 421 16.00 16.10 -6.80
C LEU A 421 17.45 16.59 -6.91
N PHE A 422 18.36 15.96 -6.16
CA PHE A 422 19.79 16.31 -6.15
C PHE A 422 20.61 15.53 -7.18
N ALA A 423 20.17 14.34 -7.55
CA ALA A 423 20.87 13.47 -8.50
C ALA A 423 20.58 13.82 -9.96
N TRP A 424 19.47 14.52 -10.24
CA TRP A 424 19.08 14.89 -11.60
C TRP A 424 20.19 15.66 -12.34
N GLY A 425 20.63 15.15 -13.49
CA GLY A 425 21.67 15.78 -14.31
C GLY A 425 23.10 15.56 -13.80
N THR A 426 23.27 14.81 -12.71
CA THR A 426 24.58 14.35 -12.24
C THR A 426 24.93 13.01 -12.91
N SER A 427 26.18 12.54 -12.73
CA SER A 427 26.61 11.22 -13.22
C SER A 427 25.83 10.04 -12.64
N LYS A 428 25.06 10.25 -11.56
CA LYS A 428 24.20 9.22 -10.97
C LYS A 428 22.86 9.05 -11.68
N TRP A 429 22.39 10.09 -12.37
CA TRP A 429 21.13 10.08 -13.10
C TRP A 429 21.22 10.95 -14.36
N ASP A 430 21.98 10.46 -15.32
CA ASP A 430 22.27 11.11 -16.59
C ASP A 430 21.27 10.71 -17.71
N LYS A 431 20.66 9.54 -17.60
CA LYS A 431 19.70 9.00 -18.57
C LYS A 431 18.30 8.86 -17.96
N MET A 432 17.33 9.48 -18.62
CA MET A 432 15.91 9.40 -18.26
C MET A 432 15.23 8.24 -18.98
N GLY A 433 14.22 7.65 -18.33
CA GLY A 433 13.37 6.62 -18.92
C GLY A 433 12.38 7.19 -19.96
N PRO A 434 11.61 6.31 -20.63
CA PRO A 434 10.58 6.71 -21.59
C PRO A 434 9.53 7.67 -21.01
N TRP A 435 9.23 7.56 -19.72
CA TRP A 435 8.43 8.54 -18.99
C TRP A 435 9.33 9.67 -18.50
N ASN A 436 9.22 10.84 -19.13
CA ASN A 436 10.02 12.02 -18.78
C ASN A 436 9.14 13.27 -18.63
N LEU A 437 9.01 13.74 -17.39
CA LEU A 437 8.29 14.97 -17.02
C LEU A 437 9.09 16.24 -17.34
N GLY A 438 10.39 16.11 -17.60
CA GLY A 438 11.33 17.21 -17.63
C GLY A 438 11.78 17.64 -16.23
N GLU A 439 12.95 18.29 -16.18
CA GLU A 439 13.63 18.65 -14.93
C GLU A 439 12.77 19.55 -14.02
N GLY A 440 12.22 20.64 -14.57
CA GLY A 440 11.47 21.61 -13.78
C GLY A 440 10.23 21.01 -13.10
N VAL A 441 9.50 20.18 -13.83
CA VAL A 441 8.29 19.52 -13.31
C VAL A 441 8.68 18.48 -12.27
N PHE A 442 9.67 17.62 -12.54
CA PHE A 442 10.12 16.63 -11.56
C PHE A 442 10.61 17.30 -10.27
N LYS A 443 11.41 18.37 -10.35
CA LYS A 443 11.90 19.09 -9.16
C LYS A 443 10.76 19.71 -8.36
N LEU A 444 9.74 20.26 -9.02
CA LEU A 444 8.53 20.76 -8.36
C LEU A 444 7.85 19.65 -7.56
N PHE A 445 7.57 18.51 -8.20
CA PHE A 445 6.95 17.37 -7.54
C PHE A 445 7.81 16.82 -6.41
N ALA A 446 9.13 16.81 -6.53
CA ALA A 446 10.02 16.40 -5.47
C ALA A 446 9.98 17.31 -4.23
N VAL A 447 9.90 18.63 -4.42
CA VAL A 447 9.71 19.58 -3.31
C VAL A 447 8.34 19.39 -2.66
N LEU A 448 7.29 19.21 -3.47
CA LEU A 448 5.94 18.94 -2.96
C LEU A 448 5.89 17.62 -2.16
N THR A 449 6.63 16.59 -2.59
CA THR A 449 6.79 15.34 -1.84
C THR A 449 7.38 15.57 -0.45
N VAL A 450 8.41 16.42 -0.32
CA VAL A 450 9.02 16.72 1.00
C VAL A 450 8.01 17.42 1.91
N ILE A 451 7.29 18.42 1.38
CA ILE A 451 6.25 19.15 2.13
C ILE A 451 5.13 18.20 2.55
N ALA A 452 4.67 17.37 1.63
CA ALA A 452 3.62 16.40 1.88
C ALA A 452 4.05 15.34 2.91
N MET A 453 5.30 14.88 2.87
CA MET A 453 5.83 13.95 3.88
C MET A 453 5.86 14.59 5.27
N ILE A 454 6.26 15.85 5.39
CA ILE A 454 6.24 16.59 6.67
C ILE A 454 4.80 16.67 7.20
N LEU A 455 3.85 17.02 6.34
CA LEU A 455 2.43 17.05 6.70
C LEU A 455 1.94 15.67 7.19
N ILE A 456 2.20 14.62 6.41
CA ILE A 456 1.82 13.24 6.75
C ILE A 456 2.41 12.82 8.10
N PHE A 457 3.70 13.10 8.32
CA PHE A 457 4.36 12.77 9.58
C PHE A 457 3.71 13.49 10.76
N ILE A 458 3.45 14.80 10.63
CA ILE A 458 2.79 15.59 11.68
C ILE A 458 1.42 15.03 11.99
N LEU A 459 0.60 14.72 10.97
CA LEU A 459 -0.75 14.18 11.15
C LEU A 459 -0.74 12.78 11.75
N GLY A 460 0.18 11.92 11.30
CA GLY A 460 0.29 10.53 11.73
C GLY A 460 0.75 10.33 13.18
N ILE A 461 1.29 11.38 13.83
CA ILE A 461 1.72 11.33 15.24
C ILE A 461 0.78 12.07 16.19
N GLN A 462 -0.25 12.76 15.68
CA GLN A 462 -1.18 13.49 16.54
C GLN A 462 -2.10 12.54 17.31
N PRO A 463 -2.51 12.89 18.54
CA PRO A 463 -3.53 12.15 19.28
C PRO A 463 -4.78 11.84 18.42
N PRO A 464 -5.30 10.60 18.44
CA PRO A 464 -4.93 9.47 19.29
C PRO A 464 -3.73 8.63 18.78
N ASN A 465 -3.13 9.00 17.65
CA ASN A 465 -2.07 8.25 16.98
C ASN A 465 -0.66 8.44 17.59
N GLY A 466 -0.55 9.02 18.80
CA GLY A 466 0.75 9.29 19.45
C GLY A 466 1.63 8.04 19.63
N THR A 467 1.02 6.86 19.74
CA THR A 467 1.73 5.57 19.76
C THR A 467 2.60 5.37 18.52
N ALA A 468 2.17 5.85 17.36
CA ALA A 468 2.91 5.72 16.11
C ALA A 468 4.26 6.44 16.18
N LEU A 469 4.38 7.54 16.95
CA LEU A 469 5.67 8.19 17.18
C LEU A 469 6.61 7.29 17.98
N TYR A 470 6.15 6.69 19.08
CA TYR A 470 6.97 5.79 19.88
C TYR A 470 7.41 4.56 19.09
N VAL A 471 6.51 3.99 18.27
CA VAL A 471 6.82 2.88 17.37
C VAL A 471 7.85 3.31 16.32
N THR A 472 7.66 4.48 15.71
CA THR A 472 8.59 5.03 14.70
C THR A 472 9.96 5.31 15.29
N VAL A 473 10.04 5.96 16.46
CA VAL A 473 11.31 6.25 17.15
C VAL A 473 11.99 4.97 17.60
N GLY A 474 11.25 4.04 18.23
CA GLY A 474 11.78 2.73 18.62
C GLY A 474 12.34 1.96 17.43
N PHE A 475 11.68 2.05 16.28
CA PHE A 475 12.17 1.47 15.03
C PHE A 475 13.40 2.19 14.46
N LEU A 476 13.43 3.52 14.45
CA LEU A 476 14.60 4.30 14.03
C LEU A 476 15.83 3.96 14.88
N LEU A 477 15.62 3.77 16.19
CA LEU A 477 16.67 3.31 17.10
C LEU A 477 17.11 1.88 16.78
N LEU A 478 16.17 0.95 16.56
CA LEU A 478 16.47 -0.42 16.17
C LEU A 478 17.25 -0.49 14.85
N THR A 479 16.81 0.25 13.82
CA THR A 479 17.51 0.32 12.54
C THR A 479 18.88 0.96 12.68
N ALA A 480 19.04 2.01 13.48
CA ALA A 480 20.36 2.57 13.78
C ALA A 480 21.27 1.51 14.45
N ILE A 481 20.77 0.78 15.45
CA ILE A 481 21.52 -0.29 16.13
C ILE A 481 21.91 -1.39 15.16
N VAL A 482 20.99 -1.86 14.31
CA VAL A 482 21.25 -2.92 13.33
C VAL A 482 22.27 -2.46 12.29
N TRP A 483 22.16 -1.22 11.80
CA TRP A 483 23.10 -0.64 10.83
C TRP A 483 24.50 -0.49 11.42
N PHE A 484 24.64 0.24 12.53
CA PHE A 484 25.94 0.51 13.12
C PHE A 484 26.56 -0.72 13.81
N GLY A 485 25.74 -1.65 14.30
CA GLY A 485 26.19 -2.89 14.94
C GLY A 485 26.61 -3.98 13.97
N PHE A 486 25.87 -4.20 12.88
CA PHE A 486 26.05 -5.37 12.02
C PHE A 486 26.12 -5.03 10.54
N GLU A 487 25.16 -4.26 10.04
CA GLU A 487 24.86 -4.22 8.61
C GLU A 487 25.76 -3.26 7.82
N SER A 488 26.32 -2.23 8.45
CA SER A 488 27.32 -1.34 7.85
C SER A 488 28.57 -2.08 7.35
N ARG A 489 28.86 -3.24 7.92
CA ARG A 489 29.98 -4.13 7.54
C ARG A 489 29.58 -5.23 6.55
N ARG A 490 28.28 -5.52 6.43
CA ARG A 490 27.75 -6.66 5.65
C ARG A 490 27.06 -6.23 4.35
N PHE A 491 26.33 -5.12 4.37
CA PHE A 491 25.57 -4.62 3.24
C PHE A 491 26.48 -3.94 2.22
N LYS A 492 26.57 -4.55 1.04
CA LYS A 492 27.28 -3.97 -0.11
C LYS A 492 26.39 -3.06 -0.95
N GLY A 493 25.06 -3.21 -0.83
CA GLY A 493 24.10 -2.53 -1.70
C GLY A 493 23.80 -3.34 -2.96
N PRO A 494 22.83 -2.89 -3.78
CA PRO A 494 22.62 -3.45 -5.11
C PRO A 494 23.88 -3.25 -5.98
N PRO A 495 24.13 -4.12 -6.96
CA PRO A 495 25.33 -4.02 -7.79
C PRO A 495 25.27 -2.74 -8.64
N ILE A 496 26.27 -1.85 -8.50
CA ILE A 496 26.36 -0.62 -9.29
C ILE A 496 27.72 -0.58 -10.01
N GLY A 497 27.72 -0.15 -11.27
CA GLY A 497 28.93 0.09 -12.05
C GLY A 497 29.80 -1.17 -12.24
N ALA A 498 31.02 -1.18 -11.71
CA ALA A 498 31.98 -2.27 -11.92
C ALA A 498 31.54 -3.62 -11.32
N GLU A 499 30.62 -3.61 -10.35
CA GLU A 499 30.08 -4.83 -9.73
C GLU A 499 29.04 -5.52 -10.62
N VAL A 500 28.30 -4.76 -11.44
CA VAL A 500 27.42 -5.27 -12.50
C VAL A 500 28.23 -6.08 -13.52
N ALA A 501 29.38 -5.55 -13.95
CA ALA A 501 30.26 -6.22 -14.90
C ALA A 501 30.83 -7.53 -14.35
N LYS A 502 31.11 -7.60 -13.03
CA LYS A 502 31.59 -8.83 -12.37
C LYS A 502 30.50 -9.89 -12.21
N ARG A 503 29.23 -9.47 -12.09
CA ARG A 503 28.09 -10.38 -11.95
C ARG A 503 27.60 -10.98 -13.26
N GLN A 504 28.08 -10.58 -14.43
CA GLN A 504 27.60 -11.14 -15.70
C GLN A 504 27.75 -12.67 -15.79
N ALA A 505 28.83 -13.24 -15.22
CA ALA A 505 29.02 -14.69 -15.14
C ALA A 505 28.04 -15.36 -14.15
N GLU A 506 27.74 -14.71 -13.03
CA GLU A 506 26.74 -15.20 -12.06
C GLU A 506 25.32 -15.10 -12.62
N ILE A 507 25.02 -14.06 -13.39
CA ILE A 507 23.76 -13.86 -14.09
C ILE A 507 23.51 -15.00 -15.09
N ALA A 508 24.51 -15.31 -15.92
CA ALA A 508 24.41 -16.41 -16.87
C ALA A 508 24.21 -17.77 -16.16
N ALA A 509 24.86 -17.99 -15.02
CA ALA A 509 24.70 -19.21 -14.23
C ALA A 509 23.31 -19.32 -13.57
N ALA A 510 22.78 -18.20 -13.06
CA ALA A 510 21.44 -18.14 -12.50
C ALA A 510 20.37 -18.42 -13.58
N GLU A 511 20.51 -17.81 -14.76
CA GLU A 511 19.61 -18.03 -15.90
C GLU A 511 19.65 -19.47 -16.42
N ALA A 512 20.83 -20.09 -16.46
CA ALA A 512 20.96 -21.51 -16.79
C ALA A 512 20.25 -22.42 -15.77
N ALA A 513 20.36 -22.10 -14.47
CA ALA A 513 19.73 -22.88 -13.40
C ALA A 513 18.20 -22.86 -13.43
N VAL A 514 17.58 -21.78 -13.93
CA VAL A 514 16.13 -21.75 -14.20
C VAL A 514 15.77 -22.38 -15.55
N GLY A 515 16.65 -22.26 -16.56
CA GLY A 515 16.48 -22.77 -17.92
C GLY A 515 16.50 -24.30 -18.05
N GLU A 516 17.32 -25.01 -17.27
CA GLU A 516 17.41 -26.49 -17.33
C GLU A 516 16.16 -27.22 -16.81
N SER A 517 15.24 -26.52 -16.12
CA SER A 517 13.98 -27.10 -15.66
C SER A 517 12.85 -27.12 -16.71
N GLY A 518 13.12 -26.63 -17.93
CA GLY A 518 12.16 -26.47 -19.02
C GLY A 518 12.16 -27.56 -20.09
N GLU A 519 13.05 -28.56 -20.01
CA GLU A 519 12.97 -29.76 -20.85
C GLU A 519 12.36 -30.89 -20.01
N HIS A 520 11.02 -31.02 -20.06
CA HIS A 520 10.26 -32.26 -20.25
C HIS A 520 8.75 -32.01 -20.16
#